data_AF-A0A960SS95-F1
#
_entry.id   AF-A0A960SS95-F1
#
_cell.length_a   1.000
_cell.length_b   1.000
_cell.length_c   1.000
_cell.angle_alpha   90.00
_cell.angle_beta   90.00
_cell.angle_gamma   90.00
#
_symmetry.space_group_name_H-M   'P 1'
#
loop_
_entity.id
_entity.type
_entity.pdbx_description
1 polymer ?
#
loop_
_entity_poly.entity_id
_entity_poly.type
_entity_poly.pdbx_seq_one_letter_code
_entity_poly.pdbx_strand_id
1 'polypeptide(L)'
;MNHDARLKLQAFLDGQLPPGEASAMQRLIETDPEARTFRADWTAMKRLLAVGEPVVEVPASREQYWHEIARQLEAAIPPPRSSRASWGLPWW
;
A
#
# COMPACT_ATOMS: atom_id res chain seq x y z
N MET A 1 -6.83 -26.59 -4.84
CA MET A 1 -7.18 -25.28 -4.26
C MET A 1 -7.98 -24.47 -5.27
N ASN A 2 -9.05 -23.79 -4.85
CA ASN A 2 -9.87 -22.97 -5.75
C ASN A 2 -9.23 -21.58 -6.01
N HIS A 3 -9.82 -20.80 -6.92
CA HIS A 3 -9.29 -19.49 -7.32
C HIS A 3 -9.25 -18.48 -6.17
N ASP A 4 -10.34 -18.36 -5.42
CA ASP A 4 -10.43 -17.41 -4.29
C ASP A 4 -9.40 -17.73 -3.21
N ALA A 5 -9.17 -19.01 -2.93
CA ALA A 5 -8.15 -19.44 -1.98
C ALA A 5 -6.73 -19.12 -2.49
N ARG A 6 -6.47 -19.18 -3.80
CA ARG A 6 -5.19 -18.72 -4.38
C ARG A 6 -5.01 -17.21 -4.21
N LEU A 7 -6.02 -16.40 -4.52
CA LEU A 7 -5.96 -14.95 -4.33
C LEU A 7 -5.72 -14.58 -2.86
N LYS A 8 -6.41 -15.27 -1.94
CA LYS A 8 -6.22 -15.06 -0.51
C LYS A 8 -4.82 -15.47 -0.04
N LEU A 9 -4.29 -16.56 -0.59
CA LEU A 9 -2.92 -16.99 -0.34
C LEU A 9 -1.88 -15.98 -0.88
N GLN A 10 -2.12 -15.35 -2.04
CA GLN A 10 -1.28 -14.26 -2.54
C GLN A 10 -1.31 -13.05 -1.60
N ALA A 11 -2.50 -12.60 -1.21
CA ALA A 11 -2.65 -11.49 -0.26
C ALA A 11 -1.92 -11.75 1.07
N PHE A 12 -1.92 -13.01 1.54
CA PHE A 12 -1.13 -13.41 2.70
C PHE A 12 0.38 -13.28 2.44
N LEU A 13 0.87 -13.81 1.32
CA LEU A 13 2.29 -13.76 0.96
C LEU A 13 2.80 -12.33 0.71
N ASP A 14 1.89 -11.40 0.38
CA ASP A 14 2.16 -9.98 0.22
C ASP A 14 2.01 -9.17 1.52
N GLY A 15 1.62 -9.81 2.63
CA GLY A 15 1.44 -9.15 3.92
C GLY A 15 0.19 -8.27 4.02
N GLN A 16 -0.80 -8.48 3.15
CA GLN A 16 -2.01 -7.66 3.06
C GLN A 16 -3.18 -8.22 3.88
N LEU A 17 -3.02 -9.36 4.56
CA LEU A 17 -4.07 -9.95 5.39
C LEU A 17 -3.97 -9.52 6.86
N PRO A 18 -5.12 -9.34 7.54
CA PRO A 18 -5.14 -9.15 8.98
C PRO A 18 -4.66 -10.41 9.73
N PRO A 19 -4.17 -10.28 10.98
CA PRO A 19 -3.52 -11.38 11.71
C PRO A 19 -4.35 -12.67 11.86
N GLY A 20 -5.67 -12.53 12.01
CA GLY A 20 -6.58 -13.67 12.13
C GLY A 20 -6.66 -14.52 10.86
N GLU A 21 -6.64 -13.87 9.69
CA GLU A 21 -6.69 -14.53 8.39
C GLU A 21 -5.31 -15.06 7.97
N ALA A 22 -4.25 -14.34 8.32
CA ALA A 22 -2.88 -14.76 8.10
C ALA A 22 -2.60 -16.13 8.76
N SER A 23 -3.08 -16.33 9.99
CA SER A 23 -2.93 -17.61 10.71
C SER A 23 -3.62 -18.78 9.98
N ALA A 24 -4.75 -18.54 9.30
CA ALA A 24 -5.44 -19.57 8.53
C ALA A 24 -4.67 -19.94 7.26
N MET A 25 -4.07 -18.95 6.57
CA MET A 25 -3.26 -19.18 5.37
C MET A 25 -1.93 -19.87 5.71
N GLN A 26 -1.34 -19.54 6.85
CA GLN A 26 -0.15 -20.24 7.36
C GLN A 26 -0.44 -21.74 7.58
N ARG A 27 -1.54 -22.06 8.27
CA ARG A 27 -1.98 -23.45 8.43
C ARG A 27 -2.26 -24.13 7.08
N LEU A 28 -2.88 -23.43 6.15
CA LEU A 28 -3.15 -23.97 4.81
C LEU A 28 -1.85 -24.38 4.10
N ILE A 29 -0.80 -23.56 4.16
CA ILE A 29 0.53 -23.91 3.61
C ILE A 29 1.12 -25.14 4.32
N GLU A 30 0.91 -25.29 5.63
CA GLU A 30 1.45 -26.42 6.38
C GLU A 30 0.72 -27.74 6.05
N THR A 31 -0.57 -27.68 5.74
CA THR A 31 -1.39 -28.87 5.53
C THR A 31 -1.60 -29.25 4.06
N ASP A 32 -1.62 -28.27 3.14
CA ASP A 32 -1.94 -28.49 1.72
C ASP A 32 -0.68 -28.47 0.84
N PRO A 33 -0.32 -29.59 0.18
CA PRO A 33 0.78 -29.63 -0.78
C PRO A 33 0.65 -28.62 -1.93
N GLU A 34 -0.55 -28.36 -2.43
CA GLU A 34 -0.77 -27.40 -3.53
C GLU A 34 -0.46 -25.96 -3.06
N ALA A 35 -0.81 -25.62 -1.82
CA ALA A 35 -0.48 -24.33 -1.23
C ALA A 35 1.04 -24.14 -1.01
N ARG A 36 1.76 -25.22 -0.68
CA ARG A 36 3.24 -25.18 -0.59
C ARG A 36 3.88 -24.92 -1.94
N THR A 37 3.45 -25.64 -2.97
CA THR A 37 3.93 -25.44 -4.34
C THR A 37 3.65 -24.01 -4.79
N PHE A 38 2.44 -23.51 -4.56
CA PHE A 38 2.08 -22.14 -4.88
C PHE A 38 2.98 -21.10 -4.19
N ARG A 39 3.28 -21.29 -2.90
CA ARG A 39 4.22 -20.42 -2.17
C ARG A 39 5.62 -20.45 -2.78
N ALA A 40 6.10 -21.63 -3.18
CA ALA A 40 7.42 -21.77 -3.80
C ALA A 40 7.48 -21.02 -5.13
N ASP A 41 6.48 -21.21 -5.99
CA ASP A 41 6.37 -20.56 -7.29
C ASP A 41 6.25 -19.03 -7.14
N TRP A 42 5.41 -18.55 -6.22
CA TRP A 42 5.26 -17.14 -5.90
C TRP A 42 6.59 -16.51 -5.46
N THR A 43 7.33 -17.20 -4.60
CA THR A 43 8.63 -16.74 -4.10
C THR A 43 9.67 -16.69 -5.24
N ALA A 44 9.68 -17.71 -6.11
CA ALA A 44 10.56 -17.74 -7.27
C ALA A 44 10.25 -16.60 -8.24
N MET A 45 8.97 -16.37 -8.54
CA MET A 45 8.52 -15.26 -9.38
C MET A 45 8.93 -13.90 -8.80
N LYS A 46 8.69 -13.64 -7.50
CA LYS A 46 9.11 -12.38 -6.87
C LYS A 46 10.61 -12.14 -6.95
N ARG A 47 11.43 -13.19 -6.81
CA ARG A 47 12.88 -13.10 -6.98
C ARG A 47 13.26 -12.75 -8.42
N LEU A 48 12.63 -13.38 -9.40
CA LEU A 48 12.87 -13.09 -10.81
C LEU A 48 12.51 -11.64 -11.16
N LEU A 49 11.37 -11.16 -10.65
CA LEU A 49 10.95 -9.76 -10.83
C LEU A 49 11.95 -8.80 -10.19
N ALA A 50 12.39 -9.06 -8.96
CA ALA A 50 13.35 -8.20 -8.26
C ALA A 50 14.71 -8.11 -8.97
N VAL A 51 15.16 -9.17 -9.65
CA VAL A 51 16.39 -9.15 -10.46
C VAL A 51 16.21 -8.34 -11.75
N GLY A 52 15.02 -8.35 -12.33
CA GLY A 52 14.70 -7.61 -13.56
C GLY A 52 14.25 -6.18 -13.35
N GLU A 53 14.02 -5.76 -12.11
CA GLU A 53 13.52 -4.42 -11.79
C GLU A 53 14.66 -3.39 -11.94
N PRO A 54 14.51 -2.38 -12.81
CA PRO A 54 15.53 -1.37 -12.98
C PRO A 54 15.66 -0.57 -11.69
N VAL A 55 16.90 -0.36 -11.24
CA VAL A 55 17.17 0.55 -10.12
C VAL A 55 16.92 1.97 -10.61
N VAL A 56 15.82 2.57 -10.15
CA VAL A 56 15.52 3.98 -10.39
C VAL A 56 16.02 4.77 -9.19
N GLU A 57 17.13 5.46 -9.37
CA GLU A 57 17.63 6.41 -8.38
C GLU A 57 16.76 7.67 -8.42
N VAL A 58 16.26 8.08 -7.26
CA VAL A 58 15.62 9.38 -7.11
C VAL A 58 16.74 10.42 -7.01
N PRO A 59 16.83 11.42 -7.91
CA PRO A 59 17.89 12.43 -7.90
C PRO A 59 17.63 13.51 -6.83
N ALA A 60 17.23 13.08 -5.64
CA ALA A 60 16.98 13.92 -4.48
C ALA A 60 17.36 13.12 -3.24
N SER A 61 17.92 13.79 -2.23
CA SER A 61 18.05 13.16 -0.92
C SER A 61 16.66 12.80 -0.40
N ARG A 62 16.59 11.80 0.49
CA ARG A 62 15.32 11.41 1.14
C ARG A 62 14.62 12.62 1.76
N GLU A 63 15.37 13.52 2.39
CA GLU A 63 14.85 14.74 3.00
C GLU A 63 14.26 15.70 1.96
N GLN A 64 14.98 15.92 0.85
CA GLN A 64 14.50 16.76 -0.26
C GLN A 64 13.22 16.22 -0.89
N TYR A 65 13.15 14.89 -1.10
CA TYR A 65 11.97 14.23 -1.65
C TYR A 65 10.72 14.43 -0.77
N TRP A 66 10.86 14.20 0.55
CA TRP A 66 9.75 14.38 1.48
C TRP A 66 9.38 15.84 1.70
N HIS A 67 10.35 16.76 1.69
CA HIS A 67 10.08 18.20 1.73
C HIS A 67 9.24 18.66 0.54
N GLU A 68 9.54 18.19 -0.66
CA GLU A 68 8.79 18.56 -1.86
C GLU A 68 7.35 18.01 -1.82
N ILE A 69 7.16 16.77 -1.36
CA ILE A 69 5.82 16.22 -1.14
C ILE A 69 5.03 17.07 -0.14
N ALA A 70 5.64 17.43 1.00
CA ALA A 70 4.98 18.24 2.01
C ALA A 70 4.56 19.61 1.46
N ARG A 71 5.47 20.27 0.72
CA ARG A 71 5.21 21.56 0.07
C ARG A 71 4.06 21.48 -0.93
N GLN A 72 4.01 20.42 -1.74
CA GLN A 72 2.93 20.23 -2.72
C GLN A 72 1.60 19.95 -2.04
N LEU A 73 1.58 19.18 -0.96
CA LEU A 73 0.38 18.94 -0.16
C LEU A 73 -0.14 20.24 0.46
N GLU A 74 0.74 21.06 1.04
CA GLU A 74 0.38 22.37 1.59
C GLU A 74 -0.22 23.30 0.51
N ALA A 75 0.38 23.35 -0.67
CA ALA A 75 -0.14 24.14 -1.79
C ALA A 75 -1.47 23.62 -2.34
N ALA A 76 -1.73 22.30 -2.24
CA ALA A 76 -2.97 21.68 -2.69
C ALA A 76 -4.13 21.84 -1.68
N ILE A 77 -3.85 22.22 -0.42
CA ILE A 77 -4.88 22.53 0.56
C ILE A 77 -5.40 23.95 0.26
N PRO A 78 -6.66 24.12 -0.20
CA PRO A 78 -7.21 25.44 -0.41
C PRO A 78 -7.20 26.21 0.91
N PRO A 79 -6.83 27.51 0.91
CA PRO A 79 -6.85 28.30 2.12
C PRO A 79 -8.25 28.23 2.74
N PRO A 80 -8.35 28.20 4.09
CA PRO A 80 -9.65 28.21 4.74
C PRO A 80 -10.45 29.38 4.17
N ARG A 81 -11.64 29.09 3.64
CA ARG A 81 -12.55 30.13 3.17
C ARG A 81 -12.70 31.10 4.32
N SER A 82 -12.14 32.29 4.16
CA SER A 82 -12.42 33.37 5.09
C SER A 82 -13.92 33.59 4.99
N SER A 83 -14.66 33.08 5.97
CA SER A 83 -15.94 33.66 6.30
C SER A 83 -15.56 35.08 6.72
N ARG A 84 -15.58 35.98 5.74
CA ARG A 84 -15.59 37.41 5.99
C ARG A 84 -16.84 37.59 6.82
N ALA A 85 -16.67 37.51 8.13
CA ALA A 85 -17.77 37.58 9.05
C ALA A 85 -18.43 38.92 8.74
N SER A 86 -19.65 38.85 8.22
CA SER A 86 -20.46 39.99 7.87
C SER A 86 -20.93 40.64 9.16
N TRP A 87 -20.00 41.22 9.92
CA TRP A 87 -20.31 42.13 11.01
C TRP A 87 -20.70 43.46 10.35
N GLY A 88 -21.95 43.56 9.89
CA GLY A 88 -22.36 44.80 9.24
C GLY A 88 -23.68 44.83 8.51
N LEU A 89 -24.70 44.06 8.91
CA LEU A 89 -26.07 44.40 8.51
C LEU A 89 -26.93 44.59 9.75
N PRO A 90 -27.33 45.83 10.09
CA PRO A 90 -28.29 46.07 11.13
C PRO A 90 -29.67 45.66 10.63
N TRP A 91 -30.43 45.02 11.50
CA TRP A 91 -31.84 44.72 11.29
C TRP A 91 -32.64 45.97 11.66
N TRP A 92 -32.96 46.78 10.67
CA TRP A 92 -34.08 47.73 10.67
C TRP A 92 -34.60 47.89 9.24
#